data_AF-A0A2D7TEQ3-F1
#
_entry.id   AF-A0A2D7TEQ3-F1
#
_cell.length_a   1.000
_cell.length_b   1.000
_cell.length_c   1.000
_cell.angle_alpha   90.00
_cell.angle_beta   90.00
_cell.angle_gamma   90.00
#
_symmetry.space_group_name_H-M   'P 1'
#
loop_
_entity.id
_entity.type
_entity.pdbx_description
1 polymer ?
#
loop_
_entity_poly.entity_id
_entity_poly.type
_entity_poly.pdbx_seq_one_letter_code
_entity_poly.pdbx_strand_id
1 'polypeptide(L)'
;MDLKIFFLILCILPSLSRSQDNLTIDATDSLDLIDYFLEFEKSEKINKEWVESLTEKGVSSDDKEIFFSEVAIKLLNDSSYRTEIYKDNYSLYDVGISLSNMDIKLAFWQMINIYPQNKDTLIKYIYAYDKILPVDEIVLSSFYTYAFFDPKITNLSSGKPEVYRPDIFEEYFRRTKEIVYYLN
;
A
#
# COMPACT_ATOMS: atom_id res chain seq x y z
N MET A 1 -11.66 7.15 15.02
CA MET A 1 -11.12 5.81 14.73
C MET A 1 -12.26 5.06 14.08
N ASP A 2 -12.31 5.15 12.75
CA ASP A 2 -13.50 4.81 11.99
C ASP A 2 -13.76 3.30 11.95
N LEU A 3 -15.02 2.97 12.19
CA LEU A 3 -15.62 1.64 12.34
C LEU A 3 -15.34 0.67 11.17
N LYS A 4 -14.80 1.18 10.05
CA LYS A 4 -14.51 0.42 8.83
C LYS A 4 -13.27 -0.46 8.93
N ILE A 5 -12.23 -0.05 9.68
CA ILE A 5 -11.01 -0.86 9.88
C ILE A 5 -11.33 -2.11 10.72
N PHE A 6 -12.28 -1.99 11.64
CA PHE A 6 -12.73 -3.12 12.47
C PHE A 6 -13.55 -4.14 11.65
N PHE A 7 -14.28 -3.70 10.61
CA PHE A 7 -15.11 -4.58 9.78
C PHE A 7 -14.28 -5.51 8.87
N LEU A 8 -13.10 -5.09 8.41
CA LEU A 8 -12.26 -5.95 7.57
C LEU A 8 -11.54 -7.04 8.39
N ILE A 9 -11.25 -6.77 9.67
CA ILE A 9 -10.74 -7.78 10.61
C ILE A 9 -11.87 -8.68 11.15
N LEU A 10 -13.12 -8.18 11.24
CA LEU A 10 -14.25 -8.99 11.72
C LEU A 10 -14.74 -10.04 10.73
N CYS A 11 -14.47 -9.89 9.43
CA CYS A 11 -14.78 -10.93 8.45
C CYS A 11 -13.85 -12.17 8.59
N ILE A 12 -12.88 -12.16 9.50
CA ILE A 12 -11.89 -13.24 9.70
C ILE A 12 -12.39 -14.33 10.67
N LEU A 13 -13.52 -14.15 11.36
CA LEU A 13 -14.09 -15.19 12.22
C LEU A 13 -15.63 -15.25 12.08
N PRO A 14 -16.19 -16.21 11.33
CA PRO A 14 -17.55 -16.63 11.61
C PRO A 14 -17.54 -17.26 13.01
N SER A 15 -18.26 -16.63 13.93
CA SER A 15 -18.56 -17.13 15.26
C SER A 15 -18.95 -18.62 15.22
N LEU A 16 -18.08 -19.48 15.75
CA LEU A 16 -18.40 -20.87 16.09
C LEU A 16 -19.42 -20.86 17.24
N SER A 17 -20.70 -20.77 16.88
CA SER A 17 -21.78 -21.25 17.74
C SER A 17 -22.61 -22.25 16.95
N ARG A 18 -22.32 -23.54 17.13
CA ARG A 18 -23.31 -24.59 16.87
C ARG A 18 -23.30 -25.56 18.03
N SER A 19 -24.45 -25.62 18.70
CA SER A 19 -24.84 -26.67 19.63
C SER A 19 -24.77 -28.03 18.94
N GLN A 20 -24.46 -29.06 19.72
CA GLN A 20 -24.64 -30.45 19.30
C GLN A 20 -26.13 -30.73 19.10
N ASP A 21 -26.57 -30.92 17.87
CA ASP A 21 -27.77 -31.68 17.52
C ASP A 21 -27.48 -32.48 16.25
N ASN A 22 -28.05 -33.69 16.17
CA ASN A 22 -27.73 -34.74 15.21
C ASN A 22 -27.66 -34.26 13.75
N LEU A 23 -26.54 -34.54 13.08
CA LEU A 23 -26.28 -34.22 11.66
C LEU A 23 -27.17 -35.05 10.72
N THR A 24 -28.38 -34.57 10.44
CA THR A 24 -28.99 -34.75 9.13
C THR A 24 -28.47 -33.64 8.21
N ILE A 25 -27.56 -33.97 7.29
CA ILE A 25 -27.05 -33.02 6.30
C ILE A 25 -28.17 -32.80 5.28
N ASP A 26 -28.83 -31.65 5.34
CA ASP A 26 -29.81 -31.24 4.34
C ASP A 26 -29.08 -30.84 3.04
N ALA A 27 -29.70 -31.09 1.88
CA ALA A 27 -29.13 -30.67 0.59
C ALA A 27 -28.96 -29.13 0.53
N THR A 28 -29.80 -28.40 1.24
CA THR A 28 -29.72 -26.95 1.45
C THR A 28 -28.44 -26.55 2.19
N ASP A 29 -28.06 -27.27 3.26
CA ASP A 29 -26.80 -27.02 3.99
C ASP A 29 -25.57 -27.23 3.08
N SER A 30 -25.65 -28.17 2.14
CA SER A 30 -24.55 -28.42 1.19
C SER A 30 -24.43 -27.33 0.11
N LEU A 31 -25.54 -26.74 -0.33
CA LEU A 31 -25.55 -25.60 -1.25
C LEU A 31 -25.05 -24.33 -0.56
N ASP A 32 -25.50 -24.07 0.67
CA ASP A 32 -25.05 -22.93 1.47
C ASP A 32 -23.53 -23.00 1.74
N LEU A 33 -22.98 -24.21 1.95
CA LEU A 33 -21.54 -24.42 2.07
C LEU A 33 -20.80 -24.15 0.75
N ILE A 34 -21.34 -24.59 -0.39
CA ILE A 34 -20.74 -24.33 -1.71
C ILE A 34 -20.72 -22.82 -1.99
N ASP A 35 -21.84 -22.11 -1.75
CA ASP A 35 -21.92 -20.67 -1.95
C ASP A 35 -20.96 -19.91 -1.03
N TYR A 36 -20.82 -20.35 0.22
CA TYR A 36 -19.83 -19.80 1.15
C TYR A 36 -18.39 -19.97 0.62
N PHE A 37 -18.03 -21.15 0.11
CA PHE A 37 -16.69 -21.38 -0.45
C PHE A 37 -16.45 -20.54 -1.71
N LEU A 38 -17.46 -20.37 -2.58
CA LEU A 38 -17.36 -19.52 -3.77
C LEU A 38 -17.12 -18.04 -3.42
N GLU A 39 -17.83 -17.50 -2.42
CA GLU A 39 -17.60 -16.13 -1.96
C GLU A 39 -16.24 -15.99 -1.25
N PHE A 40 -15.80 -17.01 -0.51
CA PHE A 40 -14.46 -17.04 0.08
C PHE A 40 -13.35 -17.00 -0.98
N GLU A 41 -13.42 -17.85 -2.01
CA GLU A 41 -12.45 -17.86 -3.12
C GLU A 41 -12.39 -16.52 -3.86
N LYS A 42 -13.57 -15.91 -4.09
CA LYS A 42 -13.66 -14.59 -4.71
C LYS A 42 -13.02 -13.51 -3.85
N SER A 43 -13.25 -13.53 -2.54
CA SER A 43 -12.63 -12.61 -1.58
C SER A 43 -11.11 -12.79 -1.54
N GLU A 44 -10.62 -14.04 -1.50
CA GLU A 44 -9.20 -14.36 -1.54
C GLU A 44 -8.54 -13.80 -2.80
N LYS A 45 -9.18 -13.98 -3.96
CA LYS A 45 -8.69 -13.44 -5.23
C LYS A 45 -8.59 -11.92 -5.22
N ILE A 46 -9.65 -11.23 -4.78
CA ILE A 46 -9.67 -9.76 -4.68
C ILE A 46 -8.58 -9.26 -3.73
N ASN A 47 -8.42 -9.92 -2.58
CA ASN A 47 -7.40 -9.55 -1.61
C ASN A 47 -5.99 -9.74 -2.17
N LYS A 48 -5.76 -10.82 -2.92
CA LYS A 48 -4.49 -11.08 -3.58
C LYS A 48 -4.18 -10.00 -4.62
N GLU A 49 -5.12 -9.67 -5.50
CA GLU A 49 -4.97 -8.61 -6.50
C GLU A 49 -4.71 -7.25 -5.82
N TRP A 50 -5.39 -6.97 -4.71
CA TRP A 50 -5.16 -5.76 -3.93
C TRP A 50 -3.73 -5.73 -3.34
N VAL A 51 -3.26 -6.81 -2.71
CA VAL A 51 -1.90 -6.87 -2.16
C VAL A 51 -0.85 -6.76 -3.27
N GLU A 52 -1.04 -7.43 -4.41
CA GLU A 52 -0.17 -7.31 -5.58
C GLU A 52 -0.11 -5.86 -6.09
N SER A 53 -1.25 -5.16 -6.11
CA SER A 53 -1.28 -3.74 -6.47
C SER A 53 -0.47 -2.87 -5.49
N LEU A 54 -0.33 -3.27 -4.22
CA LEU A 54 0.46 -2.55 -3.22
C LEU A 54 1.97 -2.79 -3.38
N THR A 55 2.40 -3.95 -3.87
CA THR A 55 3.82 -4.28 -4.07
C THR A 55 4.33 -3.92 -5.47
N GLU A 56 3.43 -3.67 -6.43
CA GLU A 56 3.79 -3.19 -7.77
C GLU A 56 4.54 -1.84 -7.72
N LYS A 57 5.73 -1.78 -8.34
CA LYS A 57 6.52 -0.55 -8.45
C LYS A 57 5.96 0.34 -9.56
N GLY A 58 5.82 1.64 -9.29
CA GLY A 58 5.38 2.59 -10.31
C GLY A 58 6.37 2.79 -11.44
N VAL A 59 7.67 2.71 -11.17
CA VAL A 59 8.72 2.67 -12.19
C VAL A 59 9.50 1.37 -12.03
N SER A 60 9.57 0.59 -13.11
CA SER A 60 10.44 -0.58 -13.23
C SER A 60 11.13 -0.57 -14.60
N SER A 61 12.20 -1.34 -14.74
CA SER A 61 12.92 -1.44 -16.00
C SER A 61 13.43 -2.85 -16.20
N ASP A 62 13.43 -3.30 -17.45
CA ASP A 62 14.25 -4.42 -17.90
C ASP A 62 15.48 -3.90 -18.68
N ASP A 63 16.23 -4.79 -19.34
CA ASP A 63 17.45 -4.45 -20.07
C ASP A 63 17.23 -3.43 -21.21
N LYS A 64 16.00 -3.17 -21.64
CA LYS A 64 15.69 -2.36 -22.83
C LYS A 64 14.56 -1.35 -22.66
N GLU A 65 13.63 -1.58 -21.74
CA GLU A 65 12.40 -0.80 -21.61
C GLU A 65 12.13 -0.40 -20.16
N ILE A 66 11.50 0.78 -20.00
CA ILE A 66 10.99 1.27 -18.72
C ILE A 66 9.48 1.03 -18.73
N PHE A 67 8.99 0.38 -17.69
CA PHE A 67 7.57 0.14 -17.48
C PHE A 67 7.03 1.08 -16.40
N PHE A 68 5.83 1.59 -16.66
CA PHE A 68 5.10 2.45 -15.74
C PHE A 68 3.80 1.77 -15.34
N SER A 69 3.54 1.67 -14.03
CA SER A 69 2.24 1.19 -13.53
C SER A 69 1.14 2.22 -13.80
N GLU A 70 -0.12 1.82 -13.59
CA GLU A 70 -1.27 2.73 -13.74
C GLU A 70 -1.14 4.00 -12.87
N VAL A 71 -0.65 3.84 -11.63
CA VAL A 71 -0.42 4.97 -10.73
C VAL A 71 0.66 5.91 -11.28
N ALA A 72 1.74 5.36 -11.83
CA ALA A 72 2.81 6.16 -12.42
C ALA A 72 2.36 6.87 -13.71
N ILE A 73 1.56 6.22 -14.55
CA ILE A 73 0.94 6.84 -15.73
C ILE A 73 0.03 8.01 -15.30
N LYS A 74 -0.75 7.83 -14.22
CA LYS A 74 -1.57 8.91 -13.67
C LYS A 74 -0.70 10.06 -13.15
N LEU A 75 0.37 9.75 -12.40
CA LEU A 75 1.32 10.76 -11.93
C LEU A 75 2.02 11.49 -13.08
N LEU A 76 2.30 10.84 -14.21
CA LEU A 76 2.89 11.47 -15.40
C LEU A 76 1.91 12.46 -16.05
N ASN A 77 0.66 12.06 -16.21
CA ASN A 77 -0.28 12.76 -17.09
C ASN A 77 -1.22 13.74 -16.37
N ASP A 78 -1.45 13.57 -15.06
CA ASP A 78 -2.41 14.38 -14.29
C ASP A 78 -1.69 15.32 -13.31
N SER A 79 -1.60 16.60 -13.67
CA SER A 79 -0.97 17.63 -12.83
C SER A 79 -1.75 17.92 -11.55
N SER A 80 -3.08 17.80 -11.58
CA SER A 80 -3.94 18.03 -10.41
C SER A 80 -3.72 16.92 -9.40
N TYR A 81 -3.67 15.67 -9.87
CA TYR A 81 -3.34 14.53 -9.03
C TYR A 81 -1.94 14.65 -8.41
N ARG A 82 -0.92 15.07 -9.17
CA ARG A 82 0.41 15.36 -8.59
C ARG A 82 0.36 16.42 -7.50
N THR A 83 -0.42 17.49 -7.69
CA THR A 83 -0.53 18.58 -6.71
C THR A 83 -1.19 18.11 -5.41
N GLU A 84 -2.14 17.18 -5.49
CA GLU A 84 -2.76 16.55 -4.32
C GLU A 84 -1.76 15.64 -3.57
N ILE A 85 -0.99 14.87 -4.33
CA ILE A 85 -0.04 13.89 -3.78
C ILE A 85 1.17 14.57 -3.15
N TYR A 86 1.80 15.52 -3.85
CA TYR A 86 3.07 16.14 -3.43
C TYR A 86 2.84 17.43 -2.65
N LYS A 87 3.02 17.34 -1.33
CA LYS A 87 2.99 18.49 -0.43
C LYS A 87 4.41 18.96 -0.10
N ASP A 88 4.55 20.24 0.22
CA ASP A 88 5.83 20.78 0.69
C ASP A 88 6.30 20.11 1.98
N ASN A 89 5.36 19.86 2.90
CA ASN A 89 5.60 19.14 4.14
C ASN A 89 4.44 18.20 4.43
N TYR A 90 4.74 16.95 4.76
CA TYR A 90 3.74 16.02 5.29
C TYR A 90 3.76 16.02 6.82
N SER A 91 2.66 15.56 7.40
CA SER A 91 2.48 15.38 8.85
C SER A 91 1.97 13.97 9.16
N LEU A 92 1.99 13.58 10.44
CA LEU A 92 1.34 12.34 10.88
C LEU A 92 -0.17 12.34 10.61
N TYR A 93 -0.80 13.52 10.55
CA TYR A 93 -2.21 13.63 10.19
C TYR A 93 -2.45 13.22 8.74
N ASP A 94 -1.58 13.65 7.80
CA ASP A 94 -1.67 13.24 6.40
C ASP A 94 -1.55 11.72 6.24
N VAL A 95 -0.60 11.11 6.97
CA VAL A 95 -0.44 9.66 7.03
C VAL A 95 -1.73 8.99 7.52
N GLY A 96 -2.33 9.51 8.59
CA GLY A 96 -3.59 9.00 9.12
C GLY A 96 -4.76 9.07 8.12
N ILE A 97 -4.84 10.15 7.35
CA ILE A 97 -5.84 10.30 6.28
C ILE A 97 -5.63 9.28 5.17
N SER A 98 -4.40 9.15 4.64
CA SER A 98 -4.10 8.17 3.59
C SER A 98 -4.35 6.73 4.04
N LEU A 99 -3.99 6.37 5.28
CA LEU A 99 -4.32 5.05 5.83
C LEU A 99 -5.84 4.83 5.96
N SER A 100 -6.58 5.86 6.37
CA SER A 100 -8.04 5.77 6.55
C SER A 100 -8.78 5.66 5.21
N ASN A 101 -8.21 6.22 4.14
CA ASN A 101 -8.71 6.10 2.77
C ASN A 101 -8.26 4.80 2.08
N MET A 102 -7.48 3.95 2.75
CA MET A 102 -6.84 2.75 2.16
C MET A 102 -5.83 3.08 1.05
N ASP A 103 -5.33 4.31 1.00
CA ASP A 103 -4.23 4.75 0.11
C ASP A 103 -2.88 4.33 0.71
N ILE A 104 -2.70 3.02 0.92
CA ILE A 104 -1.59 2.45 1.69
C ILE A 104 -0.24 2.87 1.11
N LYS A 105 -0.05 2.75 -0.21
CA LYS A 105 1.21 3.10 -0.89
C LYS A 105 1.56 4.59 -0.70
N LEU A 106 0.56 5.47 -0.75
CA LEU A 106 0.73 6.91 -0.49
C LEU A 106 1.08 7.17 0.99
N ALA A 107 0.44 6.48 1.92
CA ALA A 107 0.75 6.61 3.34
C ALA A 107 2.22 6.26 3.61
N PHE A 108 2.73 5.16 3.03
CA PHE A 108 4.14 4.77 3.17
C PHE A 108 5.11 5.78 2.54
N TRP A 109 4.75 6.37 1.40
CA TRP A 109 5.52 7.49 0.83
C TRP A 109 5.60 8.69 1.78
N GLN A 110 4.48 9.08 2.38
CA GLN A 110 4.44 10.17 3.37
C GLN A 110 5.29 9.82 4.60
N MET A 111 5.25 8.56 5.07
CA MET A 111 6.10 8.08 6.16
C MET A 111 7.59 8.19 5.81
N ILE A 112 8.03 7.81 4.60
CA ILE A 112 9.42 7.97 4.14
C ILE A 112 9.86 9.45 4.22
N ASN A 113 8.97 10.36 3.83
CA ASN A 113 9.26 11.80 3.82
C ASN A 113 9.46 12.38 5.24
N ILE A 114 8.66 11.96 6.21
CA ILE A 114 8.68 12.47 7.60
C ILE A 114 9.48 11.59 8.57
N TYR A 115 10.15 10.57 8.04
CA TYR A 115 10.91 9.59 8.82
C TYR A 115 11.94 10.22 9.77
N PRO A 116 12.79 11.17 9.35
CA PRO A 116 13.82 11.71 10.25
C PRO A 116 13.26 12.38 11.51
N GLN A 117 12.08 13.00 11.42
CA GLN A 117 11.47 13.75 12.52
C GLN A 117 10.63 12.86 13.43
N ASN A 118 10.17 11.69 12.95
CA ASN A 118 9.19 10.86 13.64
C ASN A 118 9.59 9.37 13.72
N LYS A 119 10.90 9.09 13.65
CA LYS A 119 11.46 7.73 13.48
C LYS A 119 10.81 6.68 14.39
N ASP A 120 10.85 6.87 15.71
CA ASP A 120 10.36 5.88 16.67
C ASP A 120 8.86 5.61 16.54
N THR A 121 8.08 6.64 16.25
CA THR A 121 6.62 6.52 16.05
C THR A 121 6.31 5.80 14.75
N LEU A 122 6.98 6.17 13.66
CA LEU A 122 6.75 5.56 12.35
C LEU A 122 7.15 4.09 12.31
N ILE A 123 8.28 3.72 12.90
CA ILE A 123 8.71 2.33 12.99
C ILE A 123 7.66 1.47 13.71
N LYS A 124 7.05 1.97 14.80
CA LYS A 124 5.96 1.26 15.48
C LYS A 124 4.73 1.06 14.59
N TYR A 125 4.34 2.06 13.82
CA TYR A 125 3.22 1.93 12.88
C TYR A 125 3.54 0.95 11.75
N ILE A 126 4.72 1.03 11.18
CA ILE A 126 5.21 0.15 10.12
C ILE A 126 5.18 -1.31 10.59
N TYR A 127 5.70 -1.61 11.79
CA TYR A 127 5.63 -2.96 12.37
C TYR A 127 4.20 -3.46 12.65
N ALA A 128 3.24 -2.57 12.89
CA ALA A 128 1.86 -2.99 13.10
C ALA A 128 1.26 -3.59 11.83
N TYR A 129 1.67 -3.10 10.65
CA TYR A 129 1.21 -3.61 9.35
C TYR A 129 2.01 -4.82 8.86
N ASP A 130 3.27 -4.97 9.29
CA ASP A 130 4.16 -6.06 8.85
C ASP A 130 3.61 -7.46 9.15
N LYS A 131 2.73 -7.58 10.16
CA LYS A 131 2.06 -8.85 10.50
C LYS A 131 1.03 -9.33 9.47
N ILE A 132 0.56 -8.44 8.59
CA ILE A 132 -0.59 -8.69 7.70
C ILE A 132 -0.30 -8.33 6.24
N LEU A 133 0.76 -7.58 5.97
CA LEU A 133 1.14 -7.12 4.64
C LEU A 133 2.66 -7.28 4.45
N PRO A 134 3.13 -7.49 3.21
CA PRO A 134 4.56 -7.49 2.89
C PRO A 134 5.11 -6.05 2.93
N VAL A 135 5.32 -5.51 4.13
CA VAL A 135 5.56 -4.08 4.32
C VAL A 135 6.91 -3.63 3.76
N ASP A 136 7.92 -4.49 3.77
CA ASP A 136 9.22 -4.23 3.14
C ASP A 136 9.07 -3.98 1.63
N GLU A 137 8.29 -4.81 0.94
CA GLU A 137 7.96 -4.64 -0.48
C GLU A 137 7.12 -3.39 -0.73
N ILE A 138 6.14 -3.09 0.14
CA ILE A 138 5.29 -1.91 0.01
C ILE A 138 6.08 -0.62 0.22
N VAL A 139 6.98 -0.57 1.20
CA VAL A 139 7.87 0.58 1.43
C VAL A 139 8.73 0.83 0.18
N LEU A 140 9.28 -0.24 -0.38
CA LEU A 140 10.10 -0.15 -1.59
C LEU A 140 9.27 0.28 -2.81
N SER A 141 8.10 -0.32 -3.02
CA SER A 141 7.20 0.00 -4.12
C SER A 141 6.72 1.46 -4.04
N SER A 142 6.45 1.95 -2.83
CA SER A 142 6.06 3.35 -2.59
C SER A 142 7.17 4.31 -3.01
N PHE A 143 8.41 4.03 -2.64
CA PHE A 143 9.56 4.82 -3.11
C PHE A 143 9.64 4.83 -4.65
N TYR A 144 9.65 3.67 -5.31
CA TYR A 144 9.72 3.57 -6.77
C TYR A 144 8.49 4.14 -7.49
N THR A 145 7.37 4.29 -6.80
CA THR A 145 6.14 4.87 -7.36
C THR A 145 6.13 6.39 -7.30
N TYR A 146 6.57 7.00 -6.19
CA TYR A 146 6.39 8.43 -5.98
C TYR A 146 7.68 9.25 -6.16
N ALA A 147 8.87 8.70 -5.84
CA ALA A 147 10.11 9.48 -5.87
C ALA A 147 10.46 10.03 -7.27
N PHE A 148 10.14 9.26 -8.32
CA PHE A 148 10.41 9.66 -9.71
C PHE A 148 9.48 10.77 -10.24
N PHE A 149 8.38 11.07 -9.56
CA PHE A 149 7.43 12.10 -9.99
C PHE A 149 7.29 13.24 -8.97
N ASP A 150 8.09 13.22 -7.90
CA ASP A 150 8.13 14.30 -6.92
C ASP A 150 8.76 15.56 -7.56
N PRO A 151 8.03 16.68 -7.67
CA PRO A 151 8.55 17.91 -8.26
C PRO A 151 9.74 18.51 -7.51
N LYS A 152 10.02 18.11 -6.25
CA LYS A 152 11.24 18.49 -5.52
C LYS A 152 12.48 17.76 -6.04
N ILE A 153 12.29 16.67 -6.78
CA ILE A 153 13.34 15.74 -7.19
C ILE A 153 13.47 15.70 -8.71
N THR A 154 12.34 15.69 -9.42
CA THR A 154 12.29 15.47 -10.86
C THR A 154 11.54 16.56 -11.60
N ASN A 155 11.98 16.81 -12.84
CA ASN A 155 11.26 17.62 -13.82
C ASN A 155 10.66 16.70 -14.89
N LEU A 156 9.44 17.00 -15.33
CA LEU A 156 8.73 16.25 -16.38
C LEU A 156 8.84 16.96 -17.74
N SER A 157 10.05 17.39 -18.11
CA SER A 157 10.34 18.27 -19.26
C SER A 157 10.07 17.62 -20.63
N SER A 158 10.02 16.29 -20.72
CA SER A 158 9.97 15.54 -21.99
C SER A 158 9.07 14.29 -21.97
N GLY A 159 8.10 14.23 -21.05
CA GLY A 159 7.29 13.03 -20.82
C GLY A 159 8.06 11.90 -20.11
N LYS A 160 9.34 12.13 -19.78
CA LYS A 160 10.16 11.27 -18.93
C LYS A 160 10.56 12.05 -17.67
N PRO A 161 10.61 11.38 -16.49
CA PRO A 161 11.10 12.00 -15.28
C PRO A 161 12.62 12.18 -15.33
N GLU A 162 13.06 13.42 -15.23
CA GLU A 162 14.47 13.80 -15.18
C GLU A 162 14.84 14.20 -13.75
N VAL A 163 15.69 13.42 -13.08
CA VAL A 163 16.13 13.69 -11.70
C VAL A 163 17.11 14.87 -11.69
N TYR A 164 16.68 16.02 -11.17
CA TYR A 164 17.51 17.22 -11.05
C TYR A 164 18.05 17.45 -9.62
N ARG A 165 17.48 16.78 -8.62
CA ARG A 165 17.99 16.73 -7.23
C ARG A 165 18.34 15.30 -6.81
N PRO A 166 19.45 14.75 -7.34
CA PRO A 166 19.89 13.40 -6.99
C PRO A 166 20.21 13.26 -5.49
N ASP A 167 20.63 14.34 -4.83
CA ASP A 167 20.90 14.38 -3.40
C ASP A 167 19.64 14.09 -2.55
N ILE A 168 18.49 14.69 -2.91
CA ILE A 168 17.21 14.42 -2.22
C ILE A 168 16.73 13.00 -2.54
N PHE A 169 16.85 12.57 -3.81
CA PHE A 169 16.47 11.21 -4.22
C PHE A 169 17.24 10.15 -3.43
N GLU A 170 18.56 10.29 -3.32
CA GLU A 170 19.43 9.41 -2.53
C GLU A 170 19.08 9.44 -1.05
N GLU A 171 18.75 10.60 -0.50
CA GLU A 171 18.32 10.70 0.89
C GLU A 171 17.03 9.92 1.14
N TYR A 172 16.04 10.05 0.26
CA TYR A 172 14.79 9.29 0.36
C TYR A 172 15.04 7.79 0.19
N PHE A 173 15.90 7.41 -0.76
CA PHE A 173 16.28 6.02 -0.94
C PHE A 173 16.97 5.45 0.31
N ARG A 174 17.88 6.22 0.94
CA ARG A 174 18.54 5.84 2.19
C ARG A 174 17.53 5.60 3.31
N ARG A 175 16.53 6.49 3.47
CA ARG A 175 15.46 6.34 4.47
C ARG A 175 14.62 5.09 4.21
N THR A 176 14.24 4.85 2.95
CA THR A 176 13.54 3.62 2.53
C THR A 176 14.33 2.37 2.91
N LYS A 177 15.63 2.34 2.60
CA LYS A 177 16.51 1.22 2.95
C LYS A 177 16.64 1.02 4.46
N GLU A 178 16.72 2.12 5.22
CA GLU A 178 16.78 2.08 6.68
C GLU A 178 15.49 1.52 7.29
N ILE A 179 14.32 1.95 6.81
CA ILE A 179 13.02 1.40 7.22
C ILE A 179 12.94 -0.11 6.93
N VAL A 180 13.27 -0.52 5.71
CA VAL A 180 13.27 -1.94 5.31
C VAL A 180 14.25 -2.76 6.14
N TYR A 181 15.40 -2.19 6.50
CA TYR A 181 16.37 -2.85 7.35
C TYR A 181 15.81 -3.15 8.75
N TYR A 182 14.99 -2.26 9.32
CA TYR A 182 14.37 -2.54 10.62
C TYR A 182 13.33 -3.67 10.57
N LEU A 183 12.77 -3.98 9.40
CA LEU A 183 11.78 -5.05 9.24
C LEU A 183 12.41 -6.45 9.18
N ASN A 184 13.72 -6.55 8.93
CA ASN A 184 14.46 -7.82 8.79
C ASN A 184 15.36 -8.09 10.00
#